data_AF-H6BMR2-F1
#
_entry.id   AF-H6BMR2-F1
#
_cell.length_a   1.000
_cell.length_b   1.000
_cell.length_c   1.000
_cell.angle_alpha   90.00
_cell.angle_beta   90.00
_cell.angle_gamma   90.00
#
_symmetry.space_group_name_H-M   'P 1'
#
loop_
_entity.id
_entity.type
_entity.pdbx_description
1 polymer ?
#
loop_
_entity_poly.entity_id
_entity_poly.type
_entity_poly.pdbx_seq_one_letter_code
_entity_poly.pdbx_strand_id
1 'polypeptide(L)'
;MADHSRPRILDDDFDFDAGDLTKQFEQLLRTRRLNELEEQARTPRAASPRSPSQTSSQQPTSPRPQSPKSAPSPRPSQRSNQPPTYTSFRSHPIVPSPPQDAASLKFRNLLITLSMTPTKYENPGLLDEALTHVPIDRVYTEAEEEHNLMKAMAASKGDNVKPEWGYQDCVIRSLLRWFKRSFFTFVNNPPCSRCHGATVAQGQTPPTPDEVARGATRVELYKCTAPGCQTFERFPRYSDVWTLLETRRGRAGEFANCFSMLCRAAGARVRWVWNSEDHVWTEVYSEHQRRWIHVDPCEEMWDNPRVYTEGWHRKIAYCIAFSNDGATDVTRRYVRNYRYSLPRTRCSEEVLLWIMHEIRKIRRENMDKSARQKLMREDEREERELRGYVAQSLASDMLSTLPGTINAQRGDEVKTPAERQPEATVQWSNHQQLRPPRP
;
A
#
# COMPACT_ATOMS: atom_id res chain seq x y z
N MET A 1 29.95 27.99 39.10
CA MET A 1 29.77 26.61 38.62
C MET A 1 28.31 26.26 38.82
N ALA A 2 27.52 26.29 37.76
CA ALA A 2 26.14 25.79 37.77
C ALA A 2 25.98 24.99 36.49
N ASP A 3 25.95 23.67 36.67
CA ASP A 3 25.76 22.66 35.65
C ASP A 3 24.27 22.60 35.29
N HIS A 4 23.93 22.91 34.05
CA HIS A 4 22.58 22.77 33.49
C HIS A 4 22.63 21.80 32.33
N SER A 5 22.92 20.52 32.62
CA SER A 5 22.65 19.43 31.68
C SER A 5 21.13 19.24 31.56
N ARG A 6 20.53 19.84 30.54
CA ARG A 6 19.16 19.51 30.10
C ARG A 6 19.12 18.02 29.72
N PRO A 7 18.13 17.24 30.19
CA PRO A 7 18.00 15.84 29.76
C PRO A 7 17.78 15.80 28.25
N ARG A 8 18.57 15.00 27.54
CA ARG A 8 18.41 14.78 26.09
C ARG A 8 17.00 14.28 25.81
N ILE A 9 16.31 14.94 24.89
CA ILE A 9 14.95 14.57 24.47
C ILE A 9 15.07 13.65 23.25
N LEU A 10 14.09 12.74 23.07
CA LEU A 10 14.00 11.80 21.94
C LEU A 10 14.13 12.46 20.55
N ASP A 11 14.03 13.79 20.45
CA ASP A 11 14.14 14.59 19.23
C ASP A 11 15.60 14.88 18.81
N ASP A 12 16.58 14.79 19.71
CA ASP A 12 17.97 15.17 19.41
C ASP A 12 18.69 14.16 18.47
N ASP A 13 18.12 12.97 18.27
CA ASP A 13 18.63 11.93 17.36
C ASP A 13 17.92 11.95 15.97
N PHE A 14 16.96 12.86 15.77
CA PHE A 14 16.16 12.98 14.53
C PHE A 14 16.38 14.34 13.86
N ASP A 15 17.63 14.68 13.57
CA ASP A 15 17.93 15.98 12.95
C ASP A 15 17.50 15.99 11.48
N PHE A 16 16.48 16.80 11.19
CA PHE A 16 15.84 16.98 9.89
C PHE A 16 16.48 18.19 9.19
N ASP A 17 17.22 17.98 8.10
CA ASP A 17 17.76 19.08 7.29
C ASP A 17 16.79 19.43 6.13
N ALA A 18 16.10 20.57 6.25
CA ALA A 18 15.25 21.13 5.19
C ALA A 18 16.04 21.47 3.91
N GLY A 19 17.37 21.68 4.01
CA GLY A 19 18.26 21.91 2.87
C GLY A 19 18.44 20.69 1.98
N ASP A 20 18.25 19.48 2.52
CA ASP A 20 18.39 18.23 1.75
C ASP A 20 17.22 18.03 0.77
N LEU A 21 16.02 18.54 1.10
CA LEU A 21 14.84 18.52 0.24
C LEU A 21 15.00 19.43 -0.99
N THR A 22 15.52 20.64 -0.80
CA THR A 22 15.80 21.57 -1.90
C THR A 22 16.83 20.97 -2.86
N LYS A 23 17.87 20.33 -2.33
CA LYS A 23 18.90 19.65 -3.13
C LYS A 23 18.35 18.46 -3.92
N GLN A 24 17.52 17.62 -3.30
CA GLN A 24 16.90 16.47 -3.98
C GLN A 24 15.93 16.91 -5.08
N PHE A 25 15.13 17.96 -4.84
CA PHE A 25 14.23 18.53 -5.83
C PHE A 25 14.98 19.16 -7.01
N GLU A 26 16.03 19.95 -6.74
CA GLU A 26 16.91 20.50 -7.77
C GLU A 26 17.60 19.40 -8.59
N GLN A 27 18.06 18.33 -7.93
CA GLN A 27 18.72 17.21 -8.60
C GLN A 27 17.75 16.46 -9.52
N LEU A 28 16.51 16.23 -9.08
CA LEU A 28 15.48 15.56 -9.90
C LEU A 28 15.12 16.40 -11.14
N LEU A 29 14.98 17.73 -10.98
CA LEU A 29 14.77 18.64 -12.11
C LEU A 29 15.98 18.69 -13.06
N ARG A 30 17.21 18.67 -12.54
CA ARG A 30 18.44 18.62 -13.35
C ARG A 30 18.55 17.32 -14.15
N THR A 31 18.34 16.17 -13.52
CA THR A 31 18.39 14.86 -14.18
C THR A 31 17.34 14.77 -15.28
N ARG A 32 16.12 15.28 -15.04
CA ARG A 32 15.07 15.27 -16.07
C ARG A 32 15.40 16.20 -17.24
N ARG A 33 15.90 17.42 -16.97
CA ARG A 33 16.33 18.36 -18.00
C ARG A 33 17.48 17.79 -18.84
N LEU A 34 18.39 17.04 -18.21
CA LEU A 34 19.50 16.38 -18.90
C LEU A 34 19.01 15.26 -19.82
N ASN A 35 18.06 14.44 -19.35
CA ASN A 35 17.43 13.39 -20.15
C ASN A 35 16.62 13.97 -21.33
N GLU A 36 15.93 15.09 -21.14
CA GLU A 36 15.19 15.80 -22.21
C GLU A 36 16.13 16.37 -23.29
N LEU A 37 17.29 16.90 -22.87
CA LEU A 37 18.33 17.38 -23.79
C LEU A 37 19.01 16.22 -24.53
N GLU A 38 19.24 15.08 -23.89
CA GLU A 38 19.75 13.87 -24.53
C GLU A 38 18.75 13.26 -25.52
N GLU A 39 17.45 13.28 -25.21
CA GLU A 39 16.39 12.87 -26.13
C GLU A 39 16.31 13.80 -27.35
N GLN A 40 16.45 15.12 -27.16
CA GLN A 40 16.53 16.09 -28.26
C GLN A 40 17.80 15.90 -29.12
N ALA A 41 18.94 15.59 -28.49
CA ALA A 41 20.21 15.33 -29.19
C ALA A 41 20.22 14.02 -30.00
N ARG A 42 19.35 13.06 -29.67
CA ARG A 42 19.21 11.78 -30.39
C ARG A 42 18.28 11.86 -31.62
N THR A 43 17.65 12.99 -31.89
CA THR A 43 16.83 13.17 -33.11
C THR A 43 17.71 13.51 -34.33
N PRO A 44 17.64 12.77 -35.46
CA PRO A 44 18.44 13.08 -36.64
C PRO A 44 17.94 14.34 -37.34
N ARG A 45 18.86 15.28 -37.57
CA ARG A 45 18.66 16.52 -38.34
C ARG A 45 18.54 16.19 -39.84
N ALA A 46 17.40 16.50 -40.46
CA ALA A 46 17.29 16.54 -41.92
C ALA A 46 16.52 17.79 -42.40
N ALA A 47 17.24 18.63 -43.15
CA ALA A 47 16.84 19.58 -44.21
C ALA A 47 16.04 20.88 -43.90
N SER A 48 16.82 21.97 -43.77
CA SER A 48 16.78 23.34 -44.31
C SER A 48 15.63 23.93 -45.20
N PRO A 49 15.58 25.28 -45.36
CA PRO A 49 14.38 26.10 -45.58
C PRO A 49 14.22 26.62 -47.02
N ARG A 50 13.04 27.16 -47.37
CA ARG A 50 12.83 28.06 -48.52
C ARG A 50 11.70 29.08 -48.29
N SER A 51 12.03 30.35 -48.50
CA SER A 51 11.10 31.45 -48.79
C SER A 51 10.88 31.56 -50.31
N PRO A 52 9.81 32.25 -50.78
CA PRO A 52 10.06 33.57 -51.36
C PRO A 52 8.99 34.64 -51.08
N SER A 53 9.40 35.88 -51.32
CA SER A 53 8.72 37.18 -51.19
C SER A 53 7.88 37.59 -52.41
N GLN A 54 6.81 38.39 -52.21
CA GLN A 54 6.49 39.62 -52.98
C GLN A 54 5.23 40.36 -52.43
N THR A 55 5.44 41.62 -51.97
CA THR A 55 4.73 42.91 -52.29
C THR A 55 3.20 42.94 -52.51
N SER A 56 2.38 43.95 -52.19
CA SER A 56 2.40 45.30 -51.57
C SER A 56 0.90 45.65 -51.35
N SER A 57 0.42 46.38 -50.33
CA SER A 57 0.16 47.84 -50.36
C SER A 57 -0.98 48.20 -49.37
N GLN A 58 -0.77 49.28 -48.61
CA GLN A 58 -1.72 50.32 -48.16
C GLN A 58 -2.76 50.08 -47.02
N GLN A 59 -2.62 50.97 -46.02
CA GLN A 59 -3.48 51.41 -44.89
C GLN A 59 -4.78 52.13 -45.36
N PRO A 60 -5.64 52.71 -44.47
CA PRO A 60 -5.89 52.50 -43.02
C PRO A 60 -7.40 52.41 -42.66
N THR A 61 -7.74 52.19 -41.38
CA THR A 61 -8.72 52.96 -40.54
C THR A 61 -9.41 52.10 -39.45
N SER A 62 -9.44 52.64 -38.23
CA SER A 62 -10.27 52.22 -37.07
C SER A 62 -11.74 52.64 -37.28
N PRO A 63 -12.77 52.18 -36.51
CA PRO A 63 -12.86 52.41 -35.06
C PRO A 63 -13.57 51.32 -34.20
N ARG A 64 -13.41 51.48 -32.88
CA ARG A 64 -14.20 50.89 -31.77
C ARG A 64 -15.71 51.18 -31.95
N PRO A 65 -16.67 50.46 -31.30
CA PRO A 65 -16.96 50.71 -29.87
C PRO A 65 -17.59 49.56 -29.03
N GLN A 66 -17.56 49.78 -27.71
CA GLN A 66 -18.59 49.47 -26.70
C GLN A 66 -18.77 48.05 -26.07
N SER A 67 -18.63 48.07 -24.75
CA SER A 67 -19.11 47.16 -23.70
C SER A 67 -20.64 47.08 -23.59
N PRO A 68 -21.16 46.05 -22.90
CA PRO A 68 -21.99 46.36 -21.73
C PRO A 68 -21.70 45.51 -20.48
N LYS A 69 -22.13 46.08 -19.35
CA LYS A 69 -22.08 45.58 -17.98
C LYS A 69 -23.18 44.52 -17.74
N SER A 70 -22.91 43.53 -16.88
CA SER A 70 -23.94 42.80 -16.12
C SER A 70 -23.39 42.31 -14.78
N ALA A 71 -24.26 42.37 -13.78
CA ALA A 71 -24.03 42.31 -12.33
C ALA A 71 -23.94 40.85 -11.78
N PRO A 72 -23.69 40.64 -10.46
CA PRO A 72 -23.10 39.41 -9.94
C PRO A 72 -24.14 38.33 -9.58
N SER A 73 -23.80 37.07 -9.86
CA SER A 73 -24.49 35.89 -9.31
C SER A 73 -23.59 35.15 -8.32
N PRO A 74 -24.14 34.58 -7.23
CA PRO A 74 -23.36 34.03 -6.13
C PRO A 74 -22.72 32.69 -6.54
N ARG A 75 -21.39 32.60 -6.39
CA ARG A 75 -20.66 31.33 -6.54
C ARG A 75 -21.08 30.37 -5.42
N PRO A 76 -21.47 29.12 -5.72
CA PRO A 76 -21.40 28.05 -4.74
C PRO A 76 -19.93 27.77 -4.44
N SER A 77 -19.61 27.66 -3.15
CA SER A 77 -18.29 27.37 -2.58
C SER A 77 -17.55 26.30 -3.39
N GLN A 78 -16.46 26.71 -4.05
CA GLN A 78 -15.46 25.79 -4.58
C GLN A 78 -14.95 24.94 -3.41
N ARG A 79 -15.25 23.64 -3.44
CA ARG A 79 -14.53 22.65 -2.64
C ARG A 79 -13.05 22.84 -2.97
N SER A 80 -12.26 23.24 -1.98
CA SER A 80 -10.83 23.40 -2.09
C SER A 80 -10.21 22.09 -2.60
N ASN A 81 -9.64 22.11 -3.81
CA ASN A 81 -8.81 21.05 -4.39
C ASN A 81 -7.45 20.94 -3.68
N GLN A 82 -7.40 21.18 -2.37
CA GLN A 82 -6.14 21.16 -1.63
C GLN A 82 -5.70 19.71 -1.42
N PRO A 83 -4.43 19.39 -1.72
CA PRO A 83 -3.88 18.07 -1.45
C PRO A 83 -3.94 17.78 0.06
N PRO A 84 -4.14 16.51 0.47
CA PRO A 84 -4.27 16.16 1.89
C PRO A 84 -3.07 16.66 2.72
N THR A 85 -3.29 16.87 4.01
CA THR A 85 -2.34 17.49 4.94
C THR A 85 -0.98 16.79 5.08
N TYR A 86 -0.90 15.51 4.67
CA TYR A 86 0.35 14.73 4.64
C TYR A 86 1.10 14.86 3.29
N THR A 87 0.43 15.33 2.23
CA THR A 87 1.01 15.59 0.91
C THR A 87 1.31 17.06 0.64
N SER A 88 0.81 17.97 1.49
CA SER A 88 1.12 19.39 1.40
C SER A 88 2.50 19.65 1.98
N PHE A 89 3.37 20.31 1.22
CA PHE A 89 4.65 20.81 1.72
C PHE A 89 4.39 21.75 2.90
N ARG A 90 4.64 21.27 4.11
CA ARG A 90 4.72 22.12 5.30
C ARG A 90 6.11 22.73 5.35
N SER A 91 6.18 24.03 5.62
CA SER A 91 7.44 24.73 5.88
C SER A 91 8.12 24.28 7.18
N HIS A 92 7.40 23.55 8.03
CA HIS A 92 7.87 23.06 9.32
C HIS A 92 7.73 21.54 9.44
N PRO A 93 8.68 20.86 10.08
CA PRO A 93 8.57 19.43 10.39
C PRO A 93 7.31 19.12 11.20
N ILE A 94 6.70 17.96 10.95
CA ILE A 94 5.64 17.43 11.81
C ILE A 94 6.29 16.97 13.11
N VAL A 95 5.96 17.63 14.22
CA VAL A 95 6.44 17.26 15.55
C VAL A 95 5.43 16.27 16.16
N PRO A 96 5.86 15.07 16.60
CA PRO A 96 4.97 14.10 17.22
C PRO A 96 4.30 14.67 18.48
N SER A 97 3.00 14.45 18.64
CA SER A 97 2.26 14.89 19.84
C SER A 97 1.40 13.75 20.41
N PRO A 98 1.32 13.61 21.75
CA PRO A 98 0.50 12.56 22.35
C PRO A 98 -0.99 12.81 22.11
N PRO A 99 -1.83 11.75 22.01
CA PRO A 99 -3.28 11.91 21.84
C PRO A 99 -3.91 12.55 23.07
N GLN A 100 -4.71 13.60 22.86
CA GLN A 100 -5.40 14.34 23.93
C GLN A 100 -6.92 14.17 23.90
N ASP A 101 -7.49 13.84 22.75
CA ASP A 101 -8.93 13.67 22.58
C ASP A 101 -9.37 12.20 22.50
N ALA A 102 -10.66 11.96 22.75
CA ALA A 102 -11.22 10.61 22.80
C ALA A 102 -11.17 9.86 21.46
N ALA A 103 -11.24 10.54 20.31
CA ALA A 103 -11.17 9.89 19.00
C ALA A 103 -9.74 9.40 18.71
N SER A 104 -8.75 10.26 18.98
CA SER A 104 -7.33 9.92 18.88
C SER A 104 -6.94 8.78 19.81
N LEU A 105 -7.44 8.76 21.05
CA LEU A 105 -7.20 7.65 21.99
C LEU A 105 -7.80 6.33 21.49
N LYS A 106 -9.02 6.34 20.94
CA LYS A 106 -9.64 5.15 20.33
C LYS A 106 -8.81 4.65 19.14
N PHE A 107 -8.32 5.56 18.30
CA PHE A 107 -7.51 5.19 17.15
C PHE A 107 -6.15 4.61 17.56
N ARG A 108 -5.47 5.22 18.55
CA ARG A 108 -4.28 4.66 19.17
C ARG A 108 -4.51 3.22 19.66
N ASN A 109 -5.56 2.99 20.43
CA ASN A 109 -5.85 1.66 20.98
C ASN A 109 -6.11 0.63 19.88
N LEU A 110 -6.77 1.03 18.79
CA LEU A 110 -6.92 0.20 17.60
C LEU A 110 -5.56 -0.16 17.00
N LEU A 111 -4.69 0.82 16.73
CA LEU A 111 -3.39 0.56 16.09
C LEU A 111 -2.47 -0.28 16.99
N ILE A 112 -2.49 -0.08 18.31
CA ILE A 112 -1.77 -0.94 19.27
C ILE A 112 -2.28 -2.37 19.18
N THR A 113 -3.61 -2.57 19.16
CA THR A 113 -4.22 -3.90 19.04
C THR A 113 -3.81 -4.59 17.74
N LEU A 114 -3.91 -3.87 16.60
CA LEU A 114 -3.49 -4.39 15.30
C LEU A 114 -1.99 -4.71 15.24
N SER A 115 -1.16 -3.94 15.95
CA SER A 115 0.29 -4.19 16.02
C SER A 115 0.67 -5.52 16.66
N MET A 116 -0.26 -6.17 17.38
CA MET A 116 -0.03 -7.49 17.96
C MET A 116 -0.09 -8.61 16.92
N THR A 117 -0.79 -8.42 15.80
CA THR A 117 -0.95 -9.44 14.75
C THR A 117 0.38 -10.07 14.31
N PRO A 118 1.38 -9.31 13.82
CA PRO A 118 2.64 -9.89 13.36
C PRO A 118 3.49 -10.53 14.48
N THR A 119 3.30 -10.14 15.74
CA THR A 119 4.05 -10.73 16.87
C THR A 119 3.66 -12.18 17.14
N LYS A 120 2.45 -12.59 16.71
CA LYS A 120 1.98 -13.96 16.85
C LYS A 120 2.73 -14.93 15.93
N TYR A 121 3.39 -14.44 14.89
CA TYR A 121 4.15 -15.27 13.96
C TYR A 121 5.49 -15.73 14.54
N GLU A 122 6.00 -15.06 15.58
CA GLU A 122 7.36 -15.28 16.10
C GLU A 122 7.49 -16.53 17.01
N ASN A 123 6.48 -17.40 17.05
CA ASN A 123 6.55 -18.66 17.79
C ASN A 123 7.36 -19.69 16.98
N PRO A 124 8.53 -20.18 17.47
CA PRO A 124 9.37 -21.10 16.71
C PRO A 124 8.66 -22.41 16.32
N GLY A 125 7.88 -23.00 17.23
CA GLY A 125 7.14 -24.23 16.94
C GLY A 125 6.07 -24.06 15.87
N LEU A 126 5.46 -22.86 15.79
CA LEU A 126 4.55 -22.50 14.70
C LEU A 126 5.28 -22.41 13.36
N LEU A 127 6.45 -21.75 13.33
CA LEU A 127 7.20 -21.57 12.09
C LEU A 127 7.71 -22.91 11.56
N ASP A 128 8.17 -23.80 12.45
CA ASP A 128 8.59 -25.15 12.09
C ASP A 128 7.41 -25.97 11.54
N GLU A 129 6.26 -25.98 12.23
CA GLU A 129 5.06 -26.67 11.73
C GLU A 129 4.61 -26.11 10.39
N ALA A 130 4.59 -24.78 10.24
CA ALA A 130 4.14 -24.13 9.03
C ALA A 130 4.93 -24.58 7.80
N LEU A 131 6.25 -24.79 7.96
CA LEU A 131 7.12 -25.30 6.90
C LEU A 131 6.79 -26.74 6.48
N THR A 132 6.25 -27.58 7.38
CA THR A 132 5.83 -28.95 7.02
C THR A 132 4.66 -28.98 6.02
N HIS A 133 3.85 -27.91 5.98
CA HIS A 133 2.76 -27.78 5.02
C HIS A 133 3.21 -27.25 3.65
N VAL A 134 4.39 -26.63 3.57
CA VAL A 134 4.93 -26.06 2.33
C VAL A 134 5.65 -27.16 1.55
N PRO A 135 5.43 -27.31 0.23
CA PRO A 135 6.24 -28.18 -0.60
C PRO A 135 7.60 -27.51 -0.86
N ILE A 136 8.47 -27.55 0.16
CA ILE A 136 9.76 -26.83 0.21
C ILE A 136 10.57 -27.11 -1.06
N ASP A 137 10.79 -28.38 -1.42
CA ASP A 137 11.58 -28.73 -2.61
C ASP A 137 11.07 -28.04 -3.88
N ARG A 138 9.75 -28.10 -4.12
CA ARG A 138 9.14 -27.46 -5.28
C ARG A 138 9.32 -25.94 -5.25
N VAL A 139 9.07 -25.30 -4.11
CA VAL A 139 9.18 -23.84 -3.98
C VAL A 139 10.61 -23.37 -4.24
N TYR A 140 11.60 -24.07 -3.68
CA TYR A 140 13.01 -23.70 -3.81
C TYR A 140 13.55 -24.00 -5.22
N THR A 141 13.15 -25.10 -5.86
CA THR A 141 13.49 -25.39 -7.26
C THR A 141 12.91 -24.36 -8.21
N GLU A 142 11.61 -24.04 -8.10
CA GLU A 142 10.99 -22.99 -8.94
C GLU A 142 11.67 -21.63 -8.74
N ALA A 143 12.06 -21.31 -7.50
CA ALA A 143 12.76 -20.06 -7.18
C ALA A 143 14.17 -20.01 -7.77
N GLU A 144 14.90 -21.12 -7.75
CA GLU A 144 16.23 -21.24 -8.34
C GLU A 144 16.19 -21.07 -9.86
N GLU A 145 15.26 -21.74 -10.54
CA GLU A 145 15.03 -21.60 -11.97
C GLU A 145 14.70 -20.14 -12.34
N GLU A 146 13.77 -19.52 -11.62
CA GLU A 146 13.37 -18.12 -11.85
C GLU A 146 14.54 -17.15 -11.61
N HIS A 147 15.32 -17.35 -10.55
CA HIS A 147 16.48 -16.51 -10.25
C HIS A 147 17.61 -16.68 -11.28
N ASN A 148 17.88 -17.90 -11.73
CA ASN A 148 18.88 -18.20 -12.76
C ASN A 148 18.51 -17.55 -14.09
N LEU A 149 17.23 -17.56 -14.45
CA LEU A 149 16.74 -16.86 -15.63
C LEU A 149 16.98 -15.34 -15.53
N MET A 150 16.69 -14.73 -14.37
CA MET A 150 16.93 -13.29 -14.17
C MET A 150 18.42 -12.94 -14.18
N LYS A 151 19.28 -13.81 -13.64
CA LYS A 151 20.74 -13.66 -13.74
C LYS A 151 21.20 -13.68 -15.19
N ALA A 152 20.73 -14.64 -15.99
CA ALA A 152 21.07 -14.72 -17.40
C ALA A 152 20.59 -13.48 -18.18
N MET A 153 19.36 -13.01 -17.92
CA MET A 153 18.82 -11.79 -18.53
C MET A 153 19.58 -10.52 -18.14
N ALA A 154 20.09 -10.46 -16.92
CA ALA A 154 20.90 -9.34 -16.46
C ALA A 154 22.28 -9.36 -17.15
N ALA A 155 22.93 -10.54 -17.19
CA ALA A 155 24.19 -10.72 -17.89
C ALA A 155 24.10 -10.37 -19.39
N SER A 156 22.97 -10.69 -20.05
CA SER A 156 22.77 -10.32 -21.46
C SER A 156 22.60 -8.81 -21.70
N LYS A 157 22.31 -8.02 -20.66
CA LYS A 157 22.17 -6.55 -20.74
C LYS A 157 23.48 -5.82 -20.44
N GLY A 158 24.52 -6.52 -19.98
CA GLY A 158 25.87 -6.00 -19.73
C GLY A 158 26.42 -6.33 -18.35
N ASP A 159 27.74 -6.23 -18.21
CA ASP A 159 28.53 -6.77 -17.07
C ASP A 159 28.21 -6.17 -15.68
N ASN A 160 27.44 -5.08 -15.61
CA ASN A 160 27.10 -4.40 -14.36
C ASN A 160 25.58 -4.33 -14.09
N VAL A 161 24.78 -5.03 -14.88
CA VAL A 161 23.33 -5.10 -14.65
C VAL A 161 23.06 -6.20 -13.63
N LYS A 162 22.38 -5.86 -12.53
CA LYS A 162 21.95 -6.83 -11.53
C LYS A 162 20.63 -7.48 -11.95
N PRO A 163 20.36 -8.74 -11.53
CA PRO A 163 19.02 -9.31 -11.69
C PRO A 163 17.99 -8.41 -11.01
N GLU A 164 16.77 -8.40 -11.54
CA GLU A 164 15.70 -7.57 -11.00
C GLU A 164 15.36 -7.95 -9.56
N TRP A 165 15.40 -9.25 -9.25
CA TRP A 165 15.06 -9.81 -7.93
C TRP A 165 16.16 -10.73 -7.42
N GLY A 166 16.31 -10.76 -6.09
CA GLY A 166 17.21 -11.69 -5.40
C GLY A 166 16.60 -13.08 -5.29
N TYR A 167 17.41 -14.07 -4.91
CA TYR A 167 16.95 -15.44 -4.72
C TYR A 167 15.81 -15.54 -3.69
N GLN A 168 15.95 -14.86 -2.54
CA GLN A 168 14.91 -14.84 -1.50
C GLN A 168 13.60 -14.24 -2.01
N ASP A 169 13.66 -13.23 -2.89
CA ASP A 169 12.47 -12.65 -3.51
C ASP A 169 11.78 -13.70 -4.41
N CYS A 170 12.55 -14.46 -5.18
CA CYS A 170 12.04 -15.57 -6.00
C CYS A 170 11.40 -16.67 -5.15
N VAL A 171 11.95 -17.00 -3.97
CA VAL A 171 11.36 -17.95 -3.01
C VAL A 171 9.98 -17.49 -2.57
N ILE A 172 9.83 -16.22 -2.15
CA ILE A 172 8.53 -15.70 -1.73
C ILE A 172 7.55 -15.61 -2.90
N ARG A 173 8.03 -15.32 -4.11
CA ARG A 173 7.18 -15.32 -5.33
C ARG A 173 6.69 -16.72 -5.70
N SER A 174 7.51 -17.77 -5.59
CA SER A 174 7.05 -19.15 -5.76
C SER A 174 6.08 -19.54 -4.66
N LEU A 175 6.37 -19.20 -3.40
CA LEU A 175 5.48 -19.42 -2.26
C LEU A 175 4.11 -18.75 -2.47
N LEU A 176 4.08 -17.52 -3.00
CA LEU A 176 2.85 -16.79 -3.36
C LEU A 176 2.00 -17.55 -4.37
N ARG A 177 2.63 -18.05 -5.45
CA ARG A 177 1.97 -18.85 -6.49
C ARG A 177 1.39 -20.14 -5.91
N TRP A 178 2.19 -20.89 -5.16
CA TRP A 178 1.71 -22.11 -4.50
C TRP A 178 0.57 -21.82 -3.53
N PHE A 179 0.71 -20.78 -2.72
CA PHE A 179 -0.30 -20.39 -1.72
C PHE A 179 -1.65 -20.16 -2.38
N LYS A 180 -1.70 -19.28 -3.40
CA LYS A 180 -2.94 -18.91 -4.08
C LYS A 180 -3.53 -20.05 -4.91
N ARG A 181 -2.68 -20.81 -5.61
CA ARG A 181 -3.13 -21.79 -6.62
C ARG A 181 -3.36 -23.19 -6.08
N SER A 182 -2.81 -23.52 -4.92
CA SER A 182 -2.80 -24.90 -4.43
C SER A 182 -3.09 -25.05 -2.95
N PHE A 183 -2.67 -24.10 -2.11
CA PHE A 183 -2.82 -24.24 -0.67
C PHE A 183 -4.14 -23.67 -0.14
N PHE A 184 -4.46 -22.42 -0.47
CA PHE A 184 -5.48 -21.65 0.24
C PHE A 184 -6.65 -21.27 -0.67
N THR A 185 -7.87 -21.48 -0.18
CA THR A 185 -9.10 -21.33 -0.97
C THR A 185 -9.88 -20.07 -0.59
N PHE A 186 -10.24 -19.27 -1.59
CA PHE A 186 -11.12 -18.12 -1.38
C PHE A 186 -12.57 -18.58 -1.15
N VAL A 187 -13.21 -18.00 -0.14
CA VAL A 187 -14.60 -18.31 0.21
C VAL A 187 -15.41 -17.03 0.24
N ASN A 188 -16.26 -16.85 -0.78
CA ASN A 188 -17.30 -15.82 -0.72
C ASN A 188 -18.43 -16.30 0.21
N ASN A 189 -19.13 -17.35 -0.22
CA ASN A 189 -20.13 -18.06 0.59
C ASN A 189 -19.68 -19.53 0.73
N PRO A 190 -19.72 -20.13 1.94
CA PRO A 190 -19.37 -21.53 2.11
C PRO A 190 -20.39 -22.43 1.38
N PRO A 191 -19.97 -23.46 0.63
CA PRO A 191 -20.91 -24.45 0.10
C PRO A 191 -21.54 -25.26 1.23
N CYS A 192 -22.74 -25.80 1.01
CA CYS A 192 -23.40 -26.63 2.00
C CYS A 192 -22.61 -27.93 2.24
N SER A 193 -22.37 -28.27 3.50
CA SER A 193 -21.68 -29.48 3.95
C SER A 193 -22.45 -30.77 3.62
N ARG A 194 -23.78 -30.69 3.46
CA ARG A 194 -24.63 -31.88 3.19
C ARG A 194 -24.84 -32.17 1.71
N CYS A 195 -25.13 -31.14 0.91
CA CYS A 195 -25.49 -31.33 -0.50
C CYS A 195 -24.53 -30.63 -1.48
N HIS A 196 -23.50 -29.95 -0.97
CA HIS A 196 -22.53 -29.16 -1.75
C HIS A 196 -23.15 -28.02 -2.59
N GLY A 197 -24.44 -27.74 -2.39
CA GLY A 197 -25.15 -26.67 -3.06
C GLY A 197 -24.78 -25.28 -2.54
N ALA A 198 -25.19 -24.26 -3.31
CA ALA A 198 -24.99 -22.87 -2.95
C ALA A 198 -25.70 -22.49 -1.64
N THR A 199 -25.13 -21.50 -0.96
CA THR A 199 -25.70 -20.91 0.25
C THR A 199 -25.83 -19.40 0.12
N VAL A 200 -26.75 -18.84 0.90
CA VAL A 200 -27.00 -17.39 1.00
C VAL A 200 -26.79 -16.91 2.43
N ALA A 201 -26.27 -15.70 2.59
CA ALA A 201 -25.99 -15.15 3.92
C ALA A 201 -27.28 -14.91 4.71
N GLN A 202 -27.27 -15.30 5.98
CA GLN A 202 -28.36 -15.13 6.95
C GLN A 202 -27.93 -14.31 8.16
N GLY A 203 -26.86 -13.52 8.04
CA GLY A 203 -26.34 -12.65 9.09
C GLY A 203 -25.22 -13.32 9.90
N GLN A 204 -25.18 -13.04 11.20
CA GLN A 204 -24.14 -13.52 12.11
C GLN A 204 -24.73 -14.36 13.23
N THR A 205 -23.91 -15.23 13.79
CA THR A 205 -24.25 -16.08 14.94
C THR A 205 -23.10 -16.01 15.96
N PRO A 206 -23.37 -16.16 17.28
CA PRO A 206 -22.31 -16.22 18.26
C PRO A 206 -21.33 -17.36 17.96
N PRO A 207 -20.00 -17.14 18.11
CA PRO A 207 -19.03 -18.22 18.03
C PRO A 207 -19.27 -19.28 19.11
N THR A 208 -19.04 -20.55 18.78
CA THR A 208 -19.05 -21.63 19.77
C THR A 208 -17.78 -21.58 20.64
N PRO A 209 -17.74 -22.23 21.81
CA PRO A 209 -16.54 -22.27 22.65
C PRO A 209 -15.30 -22.79 21.90
N ASP A 210 -15.46 -23.79 21.03
CA ASP A 210 -14.40 -24.33 20.19
C ASP A 210 -13.91 -23.30 19.15
N GLU A 211 -14.82 -22.60 18.49
CA GLU A 211 -14.47 -21.57 17.51
C GLU A 211 -13.73 -20.39 18.18
N VAL A 212 -14.14 -20.00 19.40
CA VAL A 212 -13.42 -18.99 20.20
C VAL A 212 -12.03 -19.46 20.57
N ALA A 213 -11.88 -20.71 21.02
CA ALA A 213 -10.58 -21.30 21.36
C ALA A 213 -9.62 -21.29 20.17
N ARG A 214 -10.16 -21.43 18.95
CA ARG A 214 -9.45 -21.33 17.67
C ARG A 214 -9.34 -19.90 17.13
N GLY A 215 -9.63 -18.89 17.95
CA GLY A 215 -9.41 -17.49 17.61
C GLY A 215 -10.44 -16.87 16.66
N ALA A 216 -11.64 -17.42 16.55
CA ALA A 216 -12.77 -16.77 15.88
C ALA A 216 -13.41 -15.71 16.77
N THR A 217 -13.52 -14.49 16.27
CA THR A 217 -14.23 -13.39 16.97
C THR A 217 -15.65 -13.18 16.46
N ARG A 218 -15.95 -13.67 15.26
CA ARG A 218 -17.27 -13.60 14.64
C ARG A 218 -17.51 -14.82 13.76
N VAL A 219 -18.78 -15.18 13.60
CA VAL A 219 -19.22 -16.27 12.71
C VAL A 219 -20.34 -15.77 11.83
N GLU A 220 -20.15 -15.93 10.53
CA GLU A 220 -21.17 -15.67 9.53
C GLU A 220 -22.04 -16.92 9.37
N LEU A 221 -23.35 -16.74 9.28
CA LEU A 221 -24.30 -17.83 9.12
C LEU A 221 -24.86 -17.81 7.71
N TYR A 222 -24.90 -18.98 7.08
CA TYR A 222 -25.36 -19.17 5.72
C TYR A 222 -26.45 -20.24 5.66
N LYS A 223 -27.44 -20.07 4.79
CA LYS A 223 -28.51 -21.05 4.59
C LYS A 223 -28.41 -21.66 3.20
N CYS A 224 -28.46 -22.98 3.12
CA CYS A 224 -28.51 -23.70 1.85
C CYS A 224 -29.78 -23.33 1.06
N THR A 225 -29.63 -23.05 -0.24
CA THR A 225 -30.75 -22.68 -1.11
C THR A 225 -31.51 -23.89 -1.66
N ALA A 226 -30.96 -25.10 -1.57
CA ALA A 226 -31.62 -26.31 -2.05
C ALA A 226 -32.91 -26.58 -1.23
N PRO A 227 -34.09 -26.72 -1.88
CA PRO A 227 -35.37 -26.84 -1.19
C PRO A 227 -35.46 -28.01 -0.21
N GLY A 228 -34.82 -29.14 -0.53
CA GLY A 228 -34.80 -30.33 0.33
C GLY A 228 -33.70 -30.36 1.39
N CYS A 229 -32.80 -29.38 1.43
CA CYS A 229 -31.67 -29.37 2.38
C CYS A 229 -31.84 -28.30 3.46
N GLN A 230 -31.97 -27.03 3.06
CA GLN A 230 -32.17 -25.85 3.94
C GLN A 230 -31.25 -25.80 5.18
N THR A 231 -30.12 -26.52 5.17
CA THR A 231 -29.19 -26.64 6.30
C THR A 231 -28.40 -25.35 6.44
N PHE A 232 -28.02 -25.04 7.69
CA PHE A 232 -27.21 -23.88 7.99
C PHE A 232 -25.72 -24.22 8.01
N GLU A 233 -24.92 -23.38 7.37
CA GLU A 233 -23.46 -23.43 7.39
C GLU A 233 -22.91 -22.28 8.21
N ARG A 234 -21.95 -22.62 9.07
CA ARG A 234 -21.20 -21.64 9.87
C ARG A 234 -19.90 -21.31 9.13
N PHE A 235 -19.55 -20.04 9.07
CA PHE A 235 -18.27 -19.58 8.55
C PHE A 235 -17.57 -18.72 9.60
N PRO A 236 -16.82 -19.37 10.52
CA PRO A 236 -16.04 -18.66 11.53
C PRO A 236 -14.88 -17.89 10.89
N ARG A 237 -14.67 -16.66 11.35
CA ARG A 237 -13.59 -15.79 10.87
C ARG A 237 -12.40 -15.92 11.82
N TYR A 238 -11.52 -16.88 11.53
CA TYR A 238 -10.37 -17.20 12.37
C TYR A 238 -9.24 -16.19 12.23
N SER A 239 -8.66 -15.78 13.36
CA SER A 239 -7.46 -14.94 13.41
C SER A 239 -6.20 -15.71 13.85
N ASP A 240 -6.38 -16.93 14.35
CA ASP A 240 -5.29 -17.81 14.75
C ASP A 240 -4.69 -18.53 13.54
N VAL A 241 -3.37 -18.44 13.38
CA VAL A 241 -2.66 -18.92 12.20
C VAL A 241 -2.54 -20.45 12.15
N TRP A 242 -2.54 -21.14 13.30
CA TRP A 242 -2.61 -22.61 13.33
C TRP A 242 -3.91 -23.09 12.71
N THR A 243 -5.02 -22.49 13.13
CA THR A 243 -6.34 -22.81 12.58
C THR A 243 -6.41 -22.50 11.07
N LEU A 244 -5.72 -21.46 10.59
CA LEU A 244 -5.68 -21.14 9.16
C LEU A 244 -4.83 -22.15 8.34
N LEU A 245 -3.77 -22.72 8.92
CA LEU A 245 -2.99 -23.79 8.29
C LEU A 245 -3.82 -25.08 8.08
N GLU A 246 -4.73 -25.36 9.01
CA GLU A 246 -5.65 -26.50 8.94
C GLU A 246 -6.82 -26.24 8.00
N THR A 247 -7.52 -25.12 8.19
CA THR A 247 -8.75 -24.81 7.45
C THR A 247 -8.50 -24.43 6.00
N ARG A 248 -7.34 -23.83 5.71
CA ARG A 248 -6.86 -23.48 4.36
C ARG A 248 -7.85 -22.70 3.51
N ARG A 249 -8.67 -21.87 4.15
CA ARG A 249 -9.74 -21.14 3.46
C ARG A 249 -10.10 -19.85 4.18
N GLY A 250 -10.58 -18.87 3.43
CA GLY A 250 -11.00 -17.59 3.99
C GLY A 250 -11.19 -16.49 2.95
N ARG A 251 -11.11 -15.23 3.38
CA ARG A 251 -11.10 -14.05 2.51
C ARG A 251 -9.76 -13.32 2.65
N ALA A 252 -9.64 -12.12 2.08
CA ALA A 252 -8.41 -11.32 2.11
C ALA A 252 -7.74 -11.25 3.49
N GLY A 253 -8.53 -11.13 4.57
CA GLY A 253 -8.05 -11.17 5.96
C GLY A 253 -7.26 -12.42 6.32
N GLU A 254 -7.88 -13.58 6.15
CA GLU A 254 -7.28 -14.88 6.43
C GLU A 254 -6.13 -15.19 5.46
N PHE A 255 -6.26 -14.81 4.18
CA PHE A 255 -5.20 -14.91 3.18
C PHE A 255 -3.94 -14.16 3.61
N ALA A 256 -4.07 -12.87 3.93
CA ALA A 256 -2.94 -12.04 4.33
C ALA A 256 -2.30 -12.52 5.63
N ASN A 257 -3.11 -12.95 6.61
CA ASN A 257 -2.61 -13.44 7.90
C ASN A 257 -1.80 -14.73 7.75
N CYS A 258 -2.37 -15.75 7.10
CA CYS A 258 -1.71 -17.04 6.90
C CYS A 258 -0.47 -16.90 6.00
N PHE A 259 -0.58 -16.15 4.90
CA PHE A 259 0.55 -15.93 4.00
C PHE A 259 1.69 -15.13 4.65
N SER A 260 1.38 -14.08 5.42
CA SER A 260 2.40 -13.33 6.19
C SER A 260 3.19 -14.25 7.12
N MET A 261 2.50 -15.17 7.80
CA MET A 261 3.15 -16.16 8.67
C MET A 261 4.02 -17.12 7.88
N LEU A 262 3.57 -17.64 6.73
CA LEU A 262 4.37 -18.52 5.87
C LEU A 262 5.61 -17.81 5.30
N CYS A 263 5.51 -16.54 4.92
CA CYS A 263 6.67 -15.74 4.54
C CYS A 263 7.66 -15.61 5.70
N ARG A 264 7.16 -15.43 6.92
CA ARG A 264 8.00 -15.36 8.13
C ARG A 264 8.70 -16.68 8.41
N ALA A 265 8.02 -17.81 8.17
CA ALA A 265 8.57 -19.17 8.29
C ALA A 265 9.66 -19.44 7.24
N ALA A 266 9.48 -18.93 6.02
CA ALA A 266 10.50 -18.95 4.96
C ALA A 266 11.68 -17.98 5.20
N GLY A 267 11.76 -17.35 6.38
CA GLY A 267 12.87 -16.48 6.78
C GLY A 267 12.76 -15.03 6.29
N ALA A 268 11.65 -14.61 5.67
CA ALA A 268 11.47 -13.23 5.27
C ALA A 268 11.09 -12.33 6.44
N ARG A 269 11.50 -11.06 6.37
CA ARG A 269 10.92 -10.01 7.22
C ARG A 269 9.59 -9.58 6.63
N VAL A 270 8.55 -9.57 7.46
CA VAL A 270 7.17 -9.38 7.03
C VAL A 270 6.51 -8.22 7.75
N ARG A 271 5.61 -7.53 7.06
CA ARG A 271 4.63 -6.63 7.65
C ARG A 271 3.24 -7.06 7.22
N TRP A 272 2.31 -7.01 8.17
CA TRP A 272 0.89 -7.07 7.90
C TRP A 272 0.37 -5.65 7.74
N VAL A 273 -0.22 -5.34 6.59
CA VAL A 273 -0.68 -3.99 6.26
C VAL A 273 -2.19 -3.91 6.42
N TRP A 274 -2.63 -2.96 7.24
CA TRP A 274 -4.02 -2.61 7.44
C TRP A 274 -4.42 -1.41 6.59
N ASN A 275 -5.50 -1.54 5.83
CA ASN A 275 -6.18 -0.45 5.16
C ASN A 275 -7.48 -0.10 5.88
N SER A 276 -7.75 1.19 6.07
CA SER A 276 -8.97 1.68 6.71
C SER A 276 -10.27 1.32 5.98
N GLU A 277 -10.20 0.98 4.70
CA GLU A 277 -11.34 0.65 3.83
C GLU A 277 -11.61 -0.86 3.74
N ASP A 278 -11.40 -1.60 4.84
CA ASP A 278 -11.69 -3.04 4.99
C ASP A 278 -10.85 -3.97 4.09
N HIS A 279 -9.56 -3.63 3.89
CA HIS A 279 -8.60 -4.50 3.21
C HIS A 279 -7.33 -4.69 4.02
N VAL A 280 -6.64 -5.80 3.74
CA VAL A 280 -5.35 -6.11 4.34
C VAL A 280 -4.50 -6.89 3.35
N TRP A 281 -3.19 -6.73 3.43
CA TRP A 281 -2.22 -7.45 2.59
C TRP A 281 -0.88 -7.57 3.31
N THR A 282 0.14 -8.07 2.61
CA THR A 282 1.47 -8.33 3.15
C THR A 282 2.50 -7.38 2.52
N GLU A 283 3.50 -6.94 3.28
CA GLU A 283 4.76 -6.46 2.71
C GLU A 283 5.90 -7.37 3.15
N VAL A 284 6.86 -7.61 2.26
CA VAL A 284 8.09 -8.35 2.57
C VAL A 284 9.31 -7.48 2.30
N TYR A 285 10.33 -7.53 3.16
CA TYR A 285 11.55 -6.76 2.93
C TYR A 285 12.47 -7.51 1.96
N SER A 286 12.78 -6.89 0.82
CA SER A 286 13.78 -7.41 -0.11
C SER A 286 15.15 -6.86 0.27
N GLU A 287 16.06 -7.72 0.72
CA GLU A 287 17.46 -7.35 0.97
C GLU A 287 18.19 -6.97 -0.34
N HIS A 288 17.76 -7.55 -1.47
CA HIS A 288 18.30 -7.26 -2.80
C HIS A 288 17.92 -5.84 -3.27
N GLN A 289 16.63 -5.50 -3.17
CA GLN A 289 16.12 -4.17 -3.55
C GLN A 289 16.28 -3.12 -2.44
N ARG A 290 16.61 -3.54 -1.21
CA ARG A 290 16.76 -2.70 -0.02
C ARG A 290 15.51 -1.88 0.29
N ARG A 291 14.31 -2.44 0.08
CA ARG A 291 13.02 -1.81 0.37
C ARG A 291 11.94 -2.85 0.65
N TRP A 292 10.83 -2.37 1.21
CA TRP A 292 9.61 -3.16 1.38
C TRP A 292 8.90 -3.35 0.02
N ILE A 293 8.47 -4.58 -0.23
CA ILE A 293 7.77 -5.00 -1.44
C ILE A 293 6.34 -5.33 -1.08
N HIS A 294 5.40 -4.75 -1.81
CA HIS A 294 3.98 -5.08 -1.69
C HIS A 294 3.70 -6.51 -2.17
N VAL A 295 2.93 -7.28 -1.39
CA VAL A 295 2.47 -8.62 -1.76
C VAL A 295 0.99 -8.79 -1.39
N ASP A 296 0.17 -9.09 -2.39
CA ASP A 296 -1.23 -9.45 -2.19
C ASP A 296 -1.45 -10.95 -2.46
N PRO A 297 -1.60 -11.78 -1.41
CA PRO A 297 -1.81 -13.22 -1.58
C PRO A 297 -3.21 -13.58 -2.06
N CYS A 298 -4.21 -12.71 -1.86
CA CYS A 298 -5.54 -12.95 -2.38
C CYS A 298 -5.55 -12.85 -3.91
N GLU A 299 -4.73 -11.97 -4.46
CA GLU A 299 -4.70 -11.66 -5.89
C GLU A 299 -3.43 -12.15 -6.61
N GLU A 300 -2.53 -12.83 -5.91
CA GLU A 300 -1.21 -13.25 -6.41
C GLU A 300 -0.37 -12.09 -6.98
N MET A 301 -0.44 -10.91 -6.35
CA MET A 301 0.26 -9.73 -6.83
C MET A 301 1.59 -9.52 -6.12
N TRP A 302 2.63 -9.26 -6.92
CA TRP A 302 3.97 -8.90 -6.45
C TRP A 302 4.35 -7.50 -6.91
N ASP A 303 4.79 -6.66 -5.97
CA ASP A 303 5.29 -5.29 -6.18
C ASP A 303 4.36 -4.36 -7.00
N ASN A 304 3.05 -4.50 -6.81
CA ASN A 304 2.04 -3.69 -7.49
C ASN A 304 1.21 -2.81 -6.52
N PRO A 305 1.81 -1.85 -5.78
CA PRO A 305 1.10 -1.08 -4.75
C PRO A 305 0.02 -0.13 -5.30
N ARG A 306 0.05 0.20 -6.60
CA ARG A 306 -0.93 1.12 -7.22
C ARG A 306 -2.22 0.41 -7.63
N VAL A 307 -2.30 -0.92 -7.53
CA VAL A 307 -3.46 -1.68 -7.97
C VAL A 307 -4.75 -1.27 -7.26
N TYR A 308 -4.71 -0.99 -5.96
CA TYR A 308 -5.91 -0.65 -5.20
C TYR A 308 -6.50 0.70 -5.61
N THR A 309 -5.64 1.68 -5.87
CA THR A 309 -6.05 3.04 -6.21
C THR A 309 -6.26 3.21 -7.70
N GLU A 310 -5.25 2.95 -8.52
CA GLU A 310 -5.32 3.21 -9.96
C GLU A 310 -5.91 2.05 -10.75
N GLY A 311 -5.73 0.81 -10.28
CA GLY A 311 -6.39 -0.35 -10.88
C GLY A 311 -7.87 -0.42 -10.49
N TRP A 312 -8.16 -0.49 -9.19
CA TRP A 312 -9.52 -0.71 -8.67
C TRP A 312 -10.28 0.57 -8.37
N HIS A 313 -9.68 1.73 -8.62
CA HIS A 313 -10.33 3.04 -8.44
C HIS A 313 -10.79 3.30 -7.00
N ARG A 314 -10.13 2.68 -6.01
CA ARG A 314 -10.47 2.88 -4.60
C ARG A 314 -9.87 4.15 -4.06
N LYS A 315 -10.61 4.81 -3.18
CA LYS A 315 -10.10 5.90 -2.36
C LYS A 315 -9.75 5.37 -0.98
N ILE A 316 -8.62 5.79 -0.41
CA ILE A 316 -8.07 5.24 0.84
C ILE A 316 -7.66 6.39 1.76
N ALA A 317 -7.94 6.27 3.07
CA ALA A 317 -7.48 7.22 4.08
C ALA A 317 -6.15 6.80 4.73
N TYR A 318 -6.04 5.54 5.16
CA TYR A 318 -4.87 5.02 5.88
C TYR A 318 -4.46 3.66 5.35
N CYS A 319 -3.15 3.48 5.13
CA CYS A 319 -2.48 2.18 5.09
C CYS A 319 -1.39 2.16 6.16
N ILE A 320 -1.55 1.36 7.20
CA ILE A 320 -0.59 1.23 8.31
C ILE A 320 0.01 -0.17 8.29
N ALA A 321 1.33 -0.26 8.19
CA ALA A 321 2.05 -1.51 8.17
C ALA A 321 2.60 -1.84 9.57
N PHE A 322 2.43 -3.08 10.00
CA PHE A 322 2.89 -3.58 11.30
C PHE A 322 3.83 -4.78 11.13
N SER A 323 4.95 -4.79 11.83
CA SER A 323 5.85 -5.95 11.96
C SER A 323 6.26 -6.20 13.40
N ASN A 324 7.03 -7.26 13.62
CA ASN A 324 7.72 -7.48 14.90
C ASN A 324 8.71 -6.33 15.25
N ASP A 325 9.13 -5.53 14.26
CA ASP A 325 10.05 -4.40 14.44
C ASP A 325 9.31 -3.08 14.76
N GLY A 326 7.99 -2.99 14.60
CA GLY A 326 7.22 -1.76 14.86
C GLY A 326 6.12 -1.48 13.85
N ALA A 327 5.84 -0.19 13.62
CA ALA A 327 4.81 0.26 12.69
C ALA A 327 5.24 1.47 11.86
N THR A 328 4.71 1.57 10.64
CA THR A 328 4.95 2.66 9.69
C THR A 328 3.66 3.03 8.96
N ASP A 329 3.38 4.33 8.80
CA ASP A 329 2.35 4.80 7.88
C ASP A 329 2.87 4.71 6.43
N VAL A 330 2.38 3.70 5.72
CA VAL A 330 2.76 3.39 4.33
C VAL A 330 1.74 3.93 3.33
N THR A 331 0.79 4.78 3.74
CA THR A 331 -0.27 5.33 2.86
C THR A 331 0.31 5.92 1.57
N ARG A 332 1.45 6.62 1.65
CA ARG A 332 2.14 7.24 0.50
C ARG A 332 2.63 6.23 -0.56
N ARG A 333 2.85 4.96 -0.19
CA ARG A 333 3.21 3.89 -1.14
C ARG A 333 2.04 3.52 -2.05
N TYR A 334 0.83 3.49 -1.48
CA TYR A 334 -0.41 2.99 -2.09
C TYR A 334 -1.30 4.11 -2.67
N VAL A 335 -1.28 5.28 -2.06
CA VAL A 335 -2.02 6.48 -2.48
C VAL A 335 -1.02 7.50 -3.00
N ARG A 336 -0.61 7.31 -4.27
CA ARG A 336 0.33 8.22 -4.93
C ARG A 336 -0.36 9.45 -5.49
N ASN A 337 -1.59 9.32 -5.97
CA ASN A 337 -2.39 10.44 -6.49
C ASN A 337 -3.48 10.87 -5.48
N TYR A 338 -3.52 12.17 -5.15
CA TYR A 338 -4.45 12.72 -4.17
C TYR A 338 -5.94 12.51 -4.51
N ARG A 339 -6.28 12.27 -5.78
CA ARG A 339 -7.67 11.96 -6.21
C ARG A 339 -8.22 10.68 -5.56
N TYR A 340 -7.32 9.79 -5.15
CA TYR A 340 -7.62 8.56 -4.43
C TYR A 340 -7.41 8.70 -2.92
N SER A 341 -7.11 9.88 -2.40
CA SER A 341 -7.06 10.10 -0.96
C SER A 341 -8.45 10.32 -0.40
N LEU A 342 -8.74 9.71 0.74
CA LEU A 342 -9.84 10.10 1.62
C LEU A 342 -9.34 11.04 2.73
N PRO A 343 -10.22 11.85 3.32
CA PRO A 343 -9.89 12.63 4.50
C PRO A 343 -9.46 11.75 5.68
N ARG A 344 -8.34 12.14 6.31
CA ARG A 344 -7.79 11.47 7.49
C ARG A 344 -8.33 12.13 8.76
N THR A 345 -9.43 11.60 9.27
CA THR A 345 -10.21 12.21 10.38
C THR A 345 -10.13 11.49 11.72
N ARG A 346 -9.31 10.44 11.85
CA ARG A 346 -9.24 9.61 13.07
C ARG A 346 -8.33 10.21 14.15
N CYS A 347 -7.31 10.97 13.74
CA CYS A 347 -6.43 11.79 14.59
C CYS A 347 -5.70 12.81 13.69
N SER A 348 -4.92 13.72 14.29
CA SER A 348 -4.00 14.58 13.53
C SER A 348 -2.76 13.79 13.06
N GLU A 349 -1.99 14.36 12.12
CA GLU A 349 -0.77 13.72 11.61
C GLU A 349 0.33 13.64 12.68
N GLU A 350 0.42 14.65 13.55
CA GLU A 350 1.32 14.70 14.70
C GLU A 350 1.03 13.55 15.67
N VAL A 351 -0.25 13.29 15.92
CA VAL A 351 -0.70 12.19 16.79
C VAL A 351 -0.46 10.84 16.15
N LEU A 352 -0.74 10.68 14.85
CA LEU A 352 -0.43 9.41 14.18
C LEU A 352 1.06 9.11 14.23
N LEU A 353 1.91 10.10 13.94
CA LEU A 353 3.36 9.96 14.01
C LEU A 353 3.82 9.56 15.41
N TRP A 354 3.23 10.16 16.45
CA TRP A 354 3.48 9.75 17.84
C TRP A 354 3.09 8.29 18.09
N ILE A 355 1.93 7.83 17.59
CA ILE A 355 1.50 6.42 17.76
C ILE A 355 2.48 5.46 17.06
N MET A 356 2.98 5.83 15.87
CA MET A 356 3.99 5.03 15.16
C MET A 356 5.30 4.95 15.96
N HIS A 357 5.75 6.06 16.58
CA HIS A 357 6.91 6.08 17.46
C HIS A 357 6.69 5.22 18.70
N GLU A 358 5.51 5.29 19.31
CA GLU A 358 5.17 4.49 20.48
C GLU A 358 5.24 2.99 20.16
N ILE A 359 4.62 2.54 19.07
CA ILE A 359 4.66 1.13 18.68
C ILE A 359 6.09 0.69 18.38
N ARG A 360 6.87 1.49 17.64
CA ARG A 360 8.30 1.20 17.39
C ARG A 360 9.10 1.11 18.69
N LYS A 361 8.86 2.00 19.65
CA LYS A 361 9.50 1.96 20.96
C LYS A 361 9.19 0.65 21.68
N ILE A 362 7.90 0.28 21.79
CA ILE A 362 7.45 -0.97 22.44
C ILE A 362 8.15 -2.19 21.83
N ARG A 363 8.30 -2.23 20.50
CA ARG A 363 8.93 -3.38 19.81
C ARG A 363 10.45 -3.41 19.91
N ARG A 364 11.10 -2.25 19.99
CA ARG A 364 12.57 -2.14 19.91
C ARG A 364 13.24 -1.88 21.26
N GLU A 365 12.48 -1.77 22.35
CA GLU A 365 12.99 -1.43 23.70
C GLU A 365 14.07 -2.40 24.16
N ASN A 366 13.83 -3.70 23.98
CA ASN A 366 14.72 -4.79 24.39
C ASN A 366 15.73 -5.23 23.32
N MET A 367 15.83 -4.49 22.20
CA MET A 367 16.79 -4.82 21.14
C MET A 367 18.16 -4.20 21.41
N ASP A 368 19.21 -4.91 20.99
CA ASP A 368 20.58 -4.41 21.00
C ASP A 368 20.74 -3.10 20.22
N LYS A 369 21.70 -2.27 20.65
CA LYS A 369 21.95 -0.96 20.04
C LYS A 369 22.28 -1.06 18.54
N SER A 370 23.05 -2.06 18.13
CA SER A 370 23.42 -2.29 16.73
C SER A 370 22.21 -2.64 15.86
N ALA A 371 21.35 -3.55 16.34
CA ALA A 371 20.10 -3.93 15.68
C ALA A 371 19.15 -2.72 15.55
N ARG A 372 18.99 -1.96 16.63
CA ARG A 372 18.18 -0.74 16.64
C ARG A 372 18.67 0.30 15.64
N GLN A 373 19.99 0.53 15.57
CA GLN A 373 20.60 1.44 14.60
C GLN A 373 20.43 0.96 13.16
N LYS A 374 20.51 -0.36 12.90
CA LYS A 374 20.22 -0.91 11.57
C LYS A 374 18.79 -0.57 11.16
N LEU A 375 17.81 -0.83 12.04
CA LEU A 375 16.40 -0.54 11.77
C LEU A 375 16.12 0.96 11.57
N MET A 376 16.79 1.84 12.33
CA MET A 376 16.66 3.30 12.12
C MET A 376 17.10 3.73 10.72
N ARG A 377 18.24 3.23 10.23
CA ARG A 377 18.71 3.54 8.86
C ARG A 377 17.76 3.03 7.78
N GLU A 378 17.07 1.91 8.04
CA GLU A 378 16.04 1.36 7.15
C GLU A 378 14.76 2.21 7.19
N ASP A 379 14.30 2.62 8.38
CA ASP A 379 13.16 3.54 8.54
C ASP A 379 13.40 4.85 7.76
N GLU A 380 14.61 5.44 7.88
CA GLU A 380 14.98 6.65 7.14
C GLU A 380 15.00 6.44 5.62
N ARG A 381 15.43 5.26 5.16
CA ARG A 381 15.43 4.91 3.74
C ARG A 381 14.01 4.81 3.21
N GLU A 382 13.13 4.15 3.96
CA GLU A 382 11.71 4.05 3.63
C GLU A 382 11.06 5.44 3.64
N GLU A 383 11.36 6.29 4.62
CA GLU A 383 10.81 7.66 4.65
C GLU A 383 11.23 8.48 3.42
N ARG A 384 12.50 8.35 2.96
CA ARG A 384 12.96 8.97 1.70
C ARG A 384 12.21 8.43 0.49
N GLU A 385 11.99 7.12 0.41
CA GLU A 385 11.19 6.49 -0.64
C GLU A 385 9.75 7.05 -0.65
N LEU A 386 9.08 7.05 0.50
CA LEU A 386 7.70 7.52 0.64
C LEU A 386 7.55 9.00 0.30
N ARG A 387 8.52 9.84 0.66
CA ARG A 387 8.57 11.25 0.23
C ARG A 387 8.78 11.38 -1.27
N GLY A 388 9.61 10.53 -1.87
CA GLY A 388 9.82 10.47 -3.31
C GLY A 388 8.52 10.28 -4.09
N TYR A 389 7.62 9.41 -3.63
CA TYR A 389 6.31 9.21 -4.26
C TYR A 389 5.43 10.47 -4.23
N VAL A 390 5.44 11.22 -3.13
CA VAL A 390 4.69 12.48 -3.01
C VAL A 390 5.26 13.53 -3.96
N ALA A 391 6.59 13.70 -3.99
CA ALA A 391 7.26 14.64 -4.87
C ALA A 391 6.98 14.33 -6.36
N GLN A 392 7.00 13.06 -6.75
CA GLN A 392 6.67 12.61 -8.10
C GLN A 392 5.22 12.93 -8.48
N SER A 393 4.26 12.68 -7.58
CA SER A 393 2.85 13.02 -7.85
C SER A 393 2.64 14.51 -8.03
N LEU A 394 3.23 15.34 -7.15
CA LEU A 394 3.10 16.79 -7.24
C LEU A 394 3.73 17.33 -8.53
N ALA A 395 4.90 16.80 -8.92
CA ALA A 395 5.54 17.16 -10.17
C ALA A 395 4.68 16.76 -11.39
N SER A 396 4.06 15.58 -11.37
CA SER A 396 3.14 15.13 -12.42
C SER A 396 1.91 16.02 -12.53
N ASP A 397 1.31 16.41 -11.40
CA ASP A 397 0.15 17.29 -11.36
C ASP A 397 0.49 18.68 -11.91
N MET A 398 1.63 19.27 -11.50
CA MET A 398 2.08 20.57 -12.01
C MET A 398 2.28 20.57 -13.53
N LEU A 399 2.87 19.50 -14.08
CA LEU A 399 3.08 19.37 -15.52
C LEU A 399 1.76 19.24 -16.29
N SER A 400 0.77 18.54 -15.73
CA SER A 400 -0.56 18.38 -16.34
C SER A 400 -1.36 19.69 -16.40
N THR A 401 -1.01 20.68 -15.57
CA THR A 401 -1.64 22.00 -15.54
C THR A 401 -0.99 23.05 -16.46
N LEU A 402 0.12 22.72 -17.15
CA LEU A 402 0.78 23.64 -18.09
C LEU A 402 0.08 23.63 -19.47
N PRO A 403 -0.33 24.79 -20.02
CA PRO A 403 -0.95 24.87 -21.35
C PRO A 403 0.02 24.38 -22.44
N GLY A 404 -0.45 23.44 -23.29
CA GLY A 404 0.30 22.99 -24.48
C GLY A 404 1.04 21.66 -24.34
N THR A 405 0.92 20.93 -23.23
CA THR A 405 1.50 19.59 -23.10
C THR A 405 0.57 18.52 -23.69
N ILE A 406 1.07 17.82 -24.71
CA ILE A 406 0.43 16.61 -25.25
C ILE A 406 0.65 15.51 -24.22
N ASN A 407 -0.44 14.88 -23.77
CA ASN A 407 -0.42 13.76 -22.82
C ASN A 407 0.40 12.59 -23.40
N ALA A 408 1.69 12.52 -23.11
CA ALA A 408 2.42 11.28 -23.18
C ALA A 408 2.00 10.47 -21.95
N GLN A 409 0.98 9.62 -22.10
CA GLN A 409 0.80 8.51 -21.20
C GLN A 409 2.07 7.66 -21.27
N ARG A 410 3.06 7.97 -20.42
CA ARG A 410 4.19 7.08 -20.18
C ARG A 410 3.59 5.87 -19.47
N GLY A 411 3.47 4.77 -20.20
CA GLY A 411 3.01 3.49 -19.69
C GLY A 411 4.00 2.94 -18.69
N ASP A 412 3.91 3.36 -17.43
CA ASP A 412 4.16 2.43 -16.34
C ASP A 412 2.91 1.56 -16.29
N GLU A 413 2.95 0.40 -16.96
CA GLU A 413 1.84 -0.56 -16.98
C GLU A 413 1.44 -0.90 -15.55
N VAL A 414 0.30 -0.35 -15.11
CA VAL A 414 -0.46 -0.93 -14.01
C VAL A 414 -0.87 -2.31 -14.51
N LYS A 415 -0.22 -3.36 -14.02
CA LYS A 415 -0.62 -4.75 -14.30
C LYS A 415 -2.05 -4.93 -13.76
N THR A 416 -3.03 -4.74 -14.62
CA THR A 416 -4.41 -5.13 -14.36
C THR A 416 -4.53 -6.65 -14.48
N PRO A 417 -5.37 -7.32 -13.68
CA PRO A 417 -5.62 -8.73 -13.85
C PRO A 417 -6.14 -9.01 -15.26
N ALA A 418 -5.64 -10.08 -15.90
CA ALA A 418 -6.17 -10.57 -17.17
C ALA A 418 -7.67 -10.82 -17.04
N GLU A 419 -8.48 -10.28 -17.95
CA GLU A 419 -9.93 -10.48 -18.03
C GLU A 419 -10.24 -11.99 -18.09
N ARG A 420 -10.63 -12.55 -16.94
CA ARG A 420 -11.42 -13.79 -16.89
C ARG A 420 -12.88 -13.38 -16.74
N GLN A 421 -13.75 -14.09 -17.47
CA GLN A 421 -15.20 -13.95 -17.52
C GLN A 421 -15.85 -13.74 -16.12
N PRO A 422 -17.05 -13.13 -16.04
CA PRO A 422 -17.55 -12.48 -14.83
C PRO A 422 -17.97 -13.49 -13.76
N GLU A 423 -17.00 -14.00 -13.00
CA GLU A 423 -17.23 -14.60 -11.71
C GLU A 423 -17.05 -13.53 -10.64
N ALA A 424 -18.18 -13.17 -10.02
CA ALA A 424 -18.36 -12.38 -8.80
C ALA A 424 -17.20 -11.45 -8.42
N THR A 425 -17.31 -10.19 -8.86
CA THR A 425 -16.62 -9.05 -8.26
C THR A 425 -16.63 -9.20 -6.74
N VAL A 426 -15.47 -9.20 -6.08
CA VAL A 426 -15.36 -9.23 -4.62
C VAL A 426 -16.27 -8.14 -4.06
N GLN A 427 -17.41 -8.56 -3.49
CA GLN A 427 -18.32 -7.68 -2.79
C GLN A 427 -17.65 -7.35 -1.45
N TRP A 428 -17.13 -6.14 -1.38
CA TRP A 428 -16.74 -5.51 -0.13
C TRP A 428 -17.99 -5.41 0.74
N SER A 429 -17.84 -5.68 2.04
CA SER A 429 -18.95 -5.56 3.00
C SER A 429 -19.32 -4.08 3.12
N ASN A 430 -20.25 -3.61 2.27
CA ASN A 430 -20.87 -2.30 2.40
C ASN A 430 -21.77 -2.31 3.65
N HIS A 431 -21.19 -2.13 4.83
CA HIS A 431 -21.95 -1.74 6.01
C HIS A 431 -22.28 -0.24 5.92
N GLN A 432 -23.21 0.11 5.04
CA GLN A 432 -24.01 1.32 5.23
C GLN A 432 -24.99 1.08 6.37
N GLN A 433 -24.98 1.99 7.33
CA GLN A 433 -25.84 2.04 8.51
C GLN A 433 -27.30 1.65 8.19
N LEU A 434 -27.74 0.52 8.71
CA LEU A 434 -29.16 0.21 8.83
C LEU A 434 -29.75 1.16 9.88
N ARG A 435 -30.45 2.21 9.41
CA ARG A 435 -31.36 2.98 10.27
C ARG A 435 -32.52 2.05 10.66
N PRO A 436 -32.93 2.01 11.94
CA PRO A 436 -34.15 1.30 12.32
C PRO A 436 -35.37 2.00 11.69
N PRO A 437 -36.43 1.25 11.34
CA PRO A 437 -37.69 1.86 10.90
C PRO A 437 -38.24 2.69 12.07
N ARG A 438 -38.58 3.94 11.79
CA ARG A 438 -39.40 4.75 12.71
C ARG A 438 -40.85 4.23 12.68
N PRO A 439 -41.57 4.36 13.81
CA PRO A 439 -42.82 3.66 14.08
C PRO A 439 -43.92 3.93 13.07
#